data_AF-A0A7E4VCK5-F1
#
_entry.id   AF-A0A7E4VCK5-F1
#
_cell.length_a   1.000
_cell.length_b   1.000
_cell.length_c   1.000
_cell.angle_alpha   90.00
_cell.angle_beta   90.00
_cell.angle_gamma   90.00
#
_symmetry.space_group_name_H-M   'P 1'
#
loop_
_entity.id
_entity.type
_entity.pdbx_description
1 polymer ?
#
loop_
_entity_poly.entity_id
_entity_poly.type
_entity_poly.pdbx_seq_one_letter_code
_entity_poly.pdbx_strand_id
1 'polypeptide(L)'
;MSKPNKNFSSGLTNSKVMVNKTQLLQDYKIRLKNAVRSAGENIQGLMNAVKVPTDDTPITYKNHTQAGRVANYVTAKNEVLTRSMLIVKACEELLALNNDVKSYTILRDFKVVNEAIHANNVNYRNNIGLTTQKYETYRSTTATISAEIDKEIQENFYRLT
;
A
#
# COMPACT_ATOMS: atom_id res chain seq x y z
N MET A 1 -13.64 -43.86 0.42
CA MET A 1 -13.89 -42.53 1.01
C MET A 1 -12.55 -41.92 1.38
N SER A 2 -12.04 -40.98 0.58
CA SER A 2 -10.75 -40.32 0.82
C SER A 2 -11.01 -38.97 1.52
N LYS A 3 -10.41 -38.76 2.70
CA LYS A 3 -10.55 -37.51 3.46
C LYS A 3 -9.77 -36.38 2.76
N PRO A 4 -10.28 -35.14 2.72
CA PRO A 4 -9.56 -34.03 2.11
C PRO A 4 -8.39 -33.60 2.99
N ASN A 5 -7.23 -33.47 2.35
CA ASN A 5 -5.99 -32.98 2.93
C ASN A 5 -6.15 -31.49 3.30
N LYS A 6 -6.09 -31.16 4.61
CA LYS A 6 -6.09 -29.78 5.08
C LYS A 6 -4.71 -29.19 4.84
N ASN A 7 -4.57 -28.39 3.78
CA ASN A 7 -3.38 -27.59 3.50
C ASN A 7 -3.09 -26.62 4.67
N PHE A 8 -2.14 -27.00 5.52
CA PHE A 8 -1.51 -26.17 6.55
C PHE A 8 -0.36 -25.38 5.88
N SER A 9 -0.64 -24.26 5.21
CA SER A 9 0.45 -23.33 4.83
C SER A 9 0.06 -21.86 4.64
N SER A 10 -1.24 -21.51 4.65
CA SER A 10 -1.69 -20.12 4.43
C SER A 10 -1.63 -19.21 5.67
N GLY A 11 -1.39 -19.77 6.87
CA GLY A 11 -1.39 -19.00 8.12
C GLY A 11 -0.08 -18.27 8.43
N LEU A 12 1.07 -18.89 8.17
CA LEU A 12 2.38 -18.32 8.53
C LEU A 12 2.80 -17.15 7.62
N THR A 13 2.41 -17.17 6.34
CA THR A 13 2.72 -16.11 5.38
C THR A 13 1.92 -14.85 5.69
N ASN A 14 0.63 -14.98 6.00
CA ASN A 14 -0.21 -13.85 6.39
C ASN A 14 0.22 -13.21 7.71
N SER A 15 0.61 -13.99 8.72
CA SER A 15 1.10 -13.44 9.99
C SER A 15 2.41 -12.66 9.84
N LYS A 16 3.40 -13.18 9.10
CA LYS A 16 4.66 -12.46 8.86
C LYS A 16 4.46 -11.18 8.01
N VAL A 17 3.60 -11.22 7.00
CA VAL A 17 3.26 -10.05 6.18
C VAL A 17 2.49 -9.00 7.01
N MET A 18 1.62 -9.43 7.92
CA MET A 18 0.87 -8.54 8.81
C MET A 18 1.75 -7.89 9.89
N VAL A 19 2.72 -8.63 10.44
CA VAL A 19 3.74 -8.09 11.36
C VAL A 19 4.61 -7.05 10.66
N ASN A 20 5.07 -7.33 9.44
CA ASN A 20 5.86 -6.41 8.63
C ASN A 20 5.07 -5.13 8.28
N LYS A 21 3.77 -5.26 7.93
CA LYS A 21 2.88 -4.11 7.71
C LYS A 21 2.71 -3.25 8.95
N THR A 22 2.52 -3.87 10.11
CA THR A 22 2.27 -3.13 11.36
C THR A 22 3.51 -2.35 11.79
N GLN A 23 4.67 -2.96 11.66
CA GLN A 23 5.95 -2.32 11.93
C GLN A 23 6.22 -1.16 10.94
N LEU A 24 6.02 -1.39 9.64
CA LEU A 24 6.18 -0.35 8.62
C LEU A 24 5.26 0.86 8.86
N LEU A 25 3.99 0.61 9.19
CA LEU A 25 3.05 1.69 9.52
C LEU A 25 3.45 2.44 10.80
N GLN A 26 4.02 1.73 11.78
CA GLN A 26 4.51 2.35 12.99
C GLN A 26 5.72 3.25 12.71
N ASP A 27 6.64 2.81 11.85
CA ASP A 27 7.79 3.60 11.43
C ASP A 27 7.34 4.85 10.66
N TYR A 28 6.37 4.72 9.75
CA TYR A 28 5.79 5.86 9.04
C TYR A 28 5.14 6.88 9.99
N LYS A 29 4.41 6.42 11.01
CA LYS A 29 3.82 7.30 12.02
C LYS A 29 4.89 8.06 12.81
N ILE A 30 5.97 7.37 13.20
CA ILE A 30 7.07 7.99 13.94
C ILE A 30 7.77 9.04 13.08
N ARG A 31 8.08 8.70 11.82
CA ARG A 31 8.70 9.63 10.84
C ARG A 31 7.84 10.87 10.64
N LEU A 32 6.54 10.71 10.39
CA LEU A 32 5.60 11.83 10.24
C LEU A 32 5.59 12.73 11.47
N LYS A 33 5.40 12.13 12.66
CA LYS A 33 5.34 12.86 13.93
C LYS A 33 6.62 13.67 14.16
N ASN A 34 7.77 13.05 13.95
CA ASN A 34 9.06 13.68 14.20
C ASN A 34 9.34 14.80 13.20
N ALA A 35 9.06 14.60 11.91
CA ALA A 35 9.28 15.61 10.88
C ALA A 35 8.35 16.82 11.07
N VAL A 36 7.06 16.62 11.32
CA VAL A 36 6.10 17.71 11.61
C VAL A 36 6.51 18.47 12.87
N ARG A 37 6.86 17.76 13.94
CA ARG A 37 7.31 18.39 15.18
C ARG A 37 8.57 19.24 14.97
N SER A 38 9.57 18.68 14.30
CA SER A 38 10.81 19.39 13.97
C SER A 38 10.55 20.64 13.13
N ALA A 39 9.69 20.55 12.10
CA ALA A 39 9.32 21.70 11.29
C ALA A 39 8.66 22.79 12.15
N GLY A 40 7.67 22.43 12.97
CA GLY A 40 6.96 23.37 13.84
C GLY A 40 7.87 24.04 14.88
N GLU A 41 8.71 23.28 15.57
CA GLU A 41 9.65 23.81 16.57
C GLU A 41 10.68 24.76 15.92
N ASN A 42 11.18 24.44 14.73
CA ASN A 42 12.12 25.31 14.03
C ASN A 42 11.46 26.56 13.45
N ILE A 43 10.22 26.48 12.96
CA ILE A 43 9.44 27.67 12.54
C ILE A 43 9.23 28.59 13.73
N GLN A 44 8.80 28.07 14.88
CA GLN A 44 8.60 28.89 16.08
C GLN A 44 9.90 29.55 16.54
N GLY A 45 11.01 28.79 16.54
CA GLY A 45 12.32 29.33 16.87
C GLY A 45 12.79 30.40 15.88
N LEU A 46 12.52 30.22 14.59
CA LEU A 46 12.87 31.20 13.56
C LEU A 46 12.09 32.50 13.76
N MET A 47 10.78 32.41 14.04
CA MET A 47 9.94 33.57 14.37
C MET A 47 10.44 34.33 15.59
N ASN A 48 10.99 33.63 16.58
CA ASN A 48 11.59 34.25 17.76
C ASN A 48 12.95 34.92 17.44
N ALA A 49 13.76 34.30 16.59
CA ALA A 49 15.08 34.82 16.22
C ALA A 49 15.03 36.05 15.28
N VAL A 50 13.97 36.17 14.47
CA VAL A 50 13.78 37.31 13.56
C VAL A 50 13.01 38.48 14.19
N LYS A 51 12.47 38.31 15.41
CA LYS A 51 11.75 39.39 16.10
C LYS A 51 12.71 40.55 16.37
N VAL A 52 12.43 41.69 15.75
CA VAL A 52 13.12 42.95 16.04
C VAL A 52 12.58 43.48 17.36
N PRO A 53 13.43 43.81 18.35
CA PRO A 53 12.98 44.46 19.57
C PRO A 53 12.34 45.81 19.23
N THR A 54 11.06 45.98 19.57
CA THR A 54 10.29 47.21 19.34
C THR A 54 10.36 48.20 20.49
N ASP A 55 10.92 47.80 21.64
CA ASP A 55 10.92 48.65 22.82
C ASP A 55 12.15 49.56 22.85
N ASP A 56 11.91 50.83 23.16
CA ASP A 56 12.85 51.86 23.64
C ASP A 56 13.53 51.47 24.98
N THR A 57 13.74 50.18 25.23
CA THR A 57 14.45 49.68 26.40
C THR A 57 15.91 50.08 26.22
N PRO A 58 16.49 50.95 27.08
CA PRO A 58 17.86 51.38 26.94
C PRO A 58 18.73 50.13 26.93
N ILE A 59 19.43 49.97 25.80
CA ILE A 59 20.38 48.89 25.47
C ILE A 59 21.02 48.44 26.77
N THR A 60 20.54 47.31 27.29
CA THR A 60 20.99 46.76 28.57
C THR A 60 22.50 46.79 28.56
N TYR A 61 23.08 47.37 29.62
CA TYR A 61 24.46 47.77 29.85
C TYR A 61 25.57 46.72 29.58
N LYS A 62 25.28 45.59 28.93
CA LYS A 62 26.20 44.49 28.62
C LYS A 62 26.79 44.52 27.19
N ASN A 63 26.21 45.24 26.22
CA ASN A 63 26.58 45.11 24.79
C ASN A 63 26.94 46.45 24.10
N HIS A 64 27.51 47.42 24.81
CA HIS A 64 27.89 48.72 24.23
C HIS A 64 29.17 48.69 23.38
N THR A 65 29.96 47.62 23.43
CA THR A 65 31.14 47.48 22.56
C THR A 65 30.72 47.11 21.15
N GLN A 66 31.39 47.68 20.14
CA GLN A 66 31.18 47.34 18.74
C GLN A 66 31.33 45.82 18.50
N ALA A 67 32.23 45.16 19.23
CA ALA A 67 32.39 43.71 19.23
C ALA A 67 31.15 42.95 19.73
N GLY A 68 30.51 43.40 20.82
CA GLY A 68 29.29 42.77 21.34
C GLY A 68 28.10 42.87 20.39
N ARG A 69 27.94 44.02 19.71
CA ARG A 69 26.91 44.19 18.67
C ARG A 69 27.13 43.26 17.48
N VAL A 70 28.36 43.14 17.01
CA VAL A 70 28.71 42.24 15.90
C VAL A 70 28.52 40.78 16.30
N ALA A 71 28.93 40.37 17.50
CA ALA A 71 28.75 39.00 17.99
C ALA A 71 27.27 38.58 18.07
N ASN A 72 26.40 39.46 18.58
CA ASN A 72 24.96 39.21 18.66
C ASN A 72 24.33 39.08 17.27
N TYR A 73 24.69 39.97 16.34
CA TYR A 73 24.22 39.91 14.96
C TYR A 73 24.63 38.59 14.28
N VAL A 74 25.90 38.19 14.41
CA VAL A 74 26.41 36.94 13.81
C VAL A 74 25.69 35.72 14.40
N THR A 75 25.45 35.71 15.71
CA THR A 75 24.73 34.63 16.40
C THR A 75 23.29 34.52 15.90
N ALA A 76 22.54 35.63 15.87
CA ALA A 76 21.17 35.65 15.38
C ALA A 76 21.08 35.23 13.90
N LYS A 77 22.00 35.72 13.06
CA LYS A 77 22.10 35.31 11.66
C LYS A 77 22.31 33.81 11.51
N ASN A 78 23.26 33.23 12.26
CA ASN A 78 23.56 31.80 12.22
C ASN A 78 22.39 30.96 12.73
N GLU A 79 21.68 31.43 13.75
CA GLU A 79 20.48 30.77 14.26
C GLU A 79 19.37 30.73 13.19
N VAL A 80 19.07 31.86 12.55
CA VAL A 80 18.05 31.94 11.49
C VAL A 80 18.40 31.02 10.32
N LEU A 81 19.66 31.02 9.88
CA LEU A 81 20.14 30.15 8.80
C LEU A 81 19.99 28.67 9.16
N THR A 82 20.43 28.28 10.37
CA THR A 82 20.35 26.90 10.84
C THR A 82 18.90 26.43 10.94
N ARG A 83 18.01 27.24 11.51
CA ARG A 83 16.59 26.91 11.63
C ARG A 83 15.92 26.78 10.28
N SER A 84 16.22 27.69 9.35
CA SER A 84 15.72 27.62 7.97
C SER A 84 16.11 26.31 7.30
N MET A 85 17.38 25.91 7.43
CA MET A 85 17.87 24.64 6.88
C MET A 85 17.18 23.41 7.50
N LEU A 86 16.96 23.42 8.81
CA LEU A 86 16.27 22.32 9.51
C LEU A 86 14.79 22.21 9.12
N ILE A 87 14.12 23.33 8.81
CA ILE A 87 12.76 23.32 8.27
C ILE A 87 12.74 22.63 6.89
N VAL A 88 13.65 23.02 5.99
CA VAL A 88 13.74 22.41 4.65
C VAL A 88 14.01 20.92 4.76
N LYS A 89 14.95 20.50 5.61
CA LYS A 89 15.24 19.08 5.85
C LYS A 89 14.03 18.30 6.36
N ALA A 90 13.25 18.89 7.27
CA ALA A 90 12.02 18.25 7.75
C ALA A 90 10.98 18.11 6.62
N CYS A 91 10.87 19.10 5.73
CA CYS A 91 9.99 19.03 4.56
C CYS A 91 10.44 17.97 3.55
N GLU A 92 11.74 17.82 3.31
CA GLU A 92 12.28 16.75 2.45
C GLU A 92 11.94 15.36 3.00
N GLU A 93 12.06 15.17 4.32
CA GLU A 93 11.66 13.91 4.98
C GLU A 93 10.16 13.63 4.82
N LEU A 94 9.31 14.66 4.92
CA LEU A 94 7.87 14.53 4.67
C LEU A 94 7.57 14.13 3.21
N LEU A 95 8.30 14.70 2.26
CA LEU A 95 8.17 14.35 0.84
C LEU A 95 8.62 12.91 0.57
N ALA A 96 9.74 12.49 1.15
CA ALA A 96 10.23 11.12 1.05
C ALA A 96 9.20 10.13 1.63
N LEU A 97 8.68 10.40 2.83
CA LEU A 97 7.65 9.59 3.45
C LEU A 97 6.38 9.49 2.59
N ASN A 98 5.94 10.59 1.99
CA ASN A 98 4.79 10.58 1.07
C ASN A 98 5.02 9.67 -0.14
N ASN A 99 6.23 9.68 -0.71
CA ASN A 99 6.59 8.78 -1.82
C ASN A 99 6.65 7.31 -1.39
N ASP A 100 7.14 7.02 -0.18
CA ASP A 100 7.17 5.68 0.40
C ASP A 100 5.74 5.11 0.59
N VAL A 101 4.81 5.95 1.08
CA VAL A 101 3.39 5.57 1.25
C VAL A 101 2.73 5.30 -0.09
N LYS A 102 2.97 6.14 -1.11
CA LYS A 102 2.46 5.92 -2.47
C LYS A 102 2.98 4.61 -3.05
N SER A 103 4.29 4.39 -2.97
CA SER A 103 4.94 3.18 -3.48
C SER A 103 4.39 1.92 -2.82
N TYR A 104 4.23 1.94 -1.49
CA TYR A 104 3.64 0.83 -0.74
C TYR A 104 2.19 0.54 -1.18
N THR A 105 1.37 1.57 -1.36
CA THR A 105 -0.03 1.44 -1.76
C THR A 105 -0.16 0.87 -3.17
N ILE A 106 0.59 1.44 -4.12
CA ILE A 106 0.64 0.96 -5.51
C ILE A 106 1.04 -0.51 -5.57
N LEU A 107 2.17 -0.88 -4.96
CA LEU A 107 2.69 -2.25 -5.03
C LEU A 107 1.74 -3.27 -4.40
N ARG A 108 1.05 -2.91 -3.32
CA ARG A 108 0.16 -3.82 -2.61
C ARG A 108 -1.19 -3.96 -3.30
N ASP A 109 -1.82 -2.85 -3.70
CA ASP A 109 -3.18 -2.88 -4.23
C ASP A 109 -3.22 -3.60 -5.58
N PHE A 110 -2.23 -3.36 -6.46
CA PHE A 110 -2.13 -4.10 -7.72
C PHE A 110 -1.91 -5.59 -7.50
N LYS A 111 -1.08 -5.98 -6.53
CA LYS A 111 -0.83 -7.41 -6.22
C LYS A 111 -2.11 -8.12 -5.78
N VAL A 112 -2.87 -7.54 -4.85
CA VAL A 112 -4.11 -8.13 -4.34
C VAL A 112 -5.16 -8.28 -5.44
N VAL A 113 -5.31 -7.25 -6.29
CA VAL A 113 -6.22 -7.30 -7.44
C VAL A 113 -5.80 -8.38 -8.42
N ASN A 114 -4.51 -8.49 -8.72
CA ASN A 114 -4.00 -9.48 -9.67
C ASN A 114 -4.19 -10.92 -9.16
N GLU A 115 -3.96 -11.16 -7.86
CA GLU A 115 -4.23 -12.45 -7.21
C GLU A 115 -5.73 -12.81 -7.26
N ALA A 116 -6.62 -11.85 -7.01
CA ALA A 116 -8.06 -12.05 -7.11
C ALA A 116 -8.50 -12.36 -8.55
N ILE A 117 -7.96 -11.65 -9.54
CA ILE A 117 -8.21 -11.92 -10.97
C ILE A 117 -7.72 -13.31 -11.35
N HIS A 118 -6.52 -13.72 -10.92
CA HIS A 118 -6.01 -15.06 -11.19
C HIS A 118 -6.87 -16.15 -10.56
N ALA A 119 -7.25 -16.00 -9.29
CA ALA A 119 -8.14 -16.94 -8.62
C ALA A 119 -9.48 -17.08 -9.35
N ASN A 120 -10.07 -15.97 -9.79
CA ASN A 120 -11.32 -15.97 -10.52
C ASN A 120 -11.19 -16.63 -11.91
N ASN A 121 -10.11 -16.36 -12.64
CA ASN A 121 -9.83 -17.00 -13.93
C ASN A 121 -9.69 -18.52 -13.81
N VAL A 122 -9.03 -19.01 -12.76
CA VAL A 122 -8.92 -20.45 -12.48
C VAL A 122 -10.30 -21.05 -12.23
N ASN A 123 -11.13 -20.39 -11.42
CA ASN A 123 -12.50 -20.83 -11.16
C ASN A 123 -13.35 -20.86 -12.43
N TYR A 124 -13.27 -19.83 -13.28
CA TYR A 124 -13.98 -19.80 -14.56
C TYR A 124 -13.53 -20.93 -15.48
N ARG A 125 -12.22 -21.15 -15.63
CA ARG A 125 -11.69 -22.27 -16.43
C ARG A 125 -12.20 -23.62 -15.94
N ASN A 126 -12.23 -23.83 -14.62
CA ASN A 126 -12.77 -25.06 -14.04
C ASN A 126 -14.27 -25.22 -14.31
N ASN A 127 -15.06 -24.16 -14.14
CA ASN A 127 -16.50 -24.18 -14.42
C ASN A 127 -16.81 -24.44 -15.89
N ILE A 128 -16.03 -23.85 -16.80
CA ILE A 128 -16.13 -24.12 -18.24
C ILE A 128 -15.84 -25.60 -18.49
N GLY A 129 -14.73 -26.13 -17.97
CA GLY A 129 -14.38 -27.55 -18.12
C GLY A 129 -15.49 -28.49 -17.64
N LEU A 130 -16.06 -28.23 -16.46
CA LEU A 130 -17.18 -29.01 -15.92
C LEU A 130 -18.44 -28.91 -16.78
N THR A 131 -18.74 -27.72 -17.31
CA THR A 131 -19.91 -27.50 -18.16
C THR A 131 -19.75 -28.19 -19.50
N THR A 132 -18.58 -28.07 -20.12
CA THR A 132 -18.23 -28.78 -21.35
C THR A 132 -18.32 -30.29 -21.15
N GLN A 133 -17.81 -30.82 -20.04
CA GLN A 133 -17.91 -32.24 -19.73
C GLN A 133 -19.37 -32.70 -19.62
N LYS A 134 -20.22 -31.95 -18.92
CA LYS A 134 -21.66 -32.26 -18.83
C LYS A 134 -22.33 -32.27 -20.21
N TYR A 135 -22.02 -31.27 -21.04
CA TYR A 135 -22.54 -31.20 -22.39
C TYR A 135 -22.13 -32.41 -23.24
N GLU A 136 -20.87 -32.82 -23.18
CA GLU A 136 -20.39 -34.00 -23.93
C GLU A 136 -21.08 -35.28 -23.46
N THR A 137 -21.30 -35.44 -22.15
CA THR A 137 -22.08 -36.55 -21.61
C THR A 137 -23.50 -36.56 -22.16
N TYR A 138 -24.22 -35.44 -22.11
CA TYR A 138 -25.57 -35.37 -22.67
C TYR A 138 -25.60 -35.67 -24.16
N ARG A 139 -24.65 -35.12 -24.92
CA ARG A 139 -24.51 -35.37 -26.36
C ARG A 139 -24.31 -36.86 -26.64
N SER A 140 -23.40 -37.52 -25.91
CA SER A 140 -23.14 -38.95 -26.04
C SER A 140 -24.36 -39.79 -25.69
N THR A 141 -25.07 -39.46 -24.61
CA THR A 141 -26.29 -40.17 -24.20
C THR A 141 -27.38 -40.02 -25.26
N THR A 142 -27.62 -38.83 -25.79
CA THR A 142 -28.62 -38.60 -26.84
C THR A 142 -28.26 -39.37 -28.13
N ALA A 143 -26.99 -39.37 -28.53
CA ALA A 143 -26.54 -40.16 -29.68
C ALA A 143 -26.75 -41.67 -29.48
N THR A 144 -26.52 -42.15 -28.26
CA THR A 144 -26.74 -43.57 -27.90
C THR A 144 -28.22 -43.92 -28.00
N ILE A 145 -29.10 -43.12 -27.38
CA ILE A 145 -30.56 -43.33 -27.44
C ILE A 145 -31.06 -43.28 -28.89
N SER A 146 -30.58 -42.35 -29.71
CA SER A 146 -30.97 -42.26 -31.12
C SER A 146 -30.61 -43.52 -31.88
N ALA A 147 -29.39 -44.06 -31.69
CA ALA A 147 -28.95 -45.28 -32.34
C ALA A 147 -29.74 -46.52 -31.86
N GLU A 148 -30.11 -46.56 -30.59
CA GLU A 148 -30.97 -47.63 -30.03
C GLU A 148 -32.37 -47.58 -30.65
N ILE A 149 -32.97 -46.39 -30.78
CA ILE A 149 -34.27 -46.21 -31.45
C ILE A 149 -34.18 -46.64 -32.91
N ASP A 150 -33.17 -46.19 -33.66
CA ASP A 150 -32.97 -46.56 -35.06
C ASP A 150 -32.86 -48.08 -35.23
N LYS A 151 -32.14 -48.74 -34.33
CA LYS A 151 -32.02 -50.20 -34.31
C LYS A 151 -33.36 -50.89 -34.01
N GLU A 152 -34.10 -50.43 -33.02
CA GLU A 152 -35.41 -51.00 -32.67
C GLU A 152 -36.40 -50.85 -33.83
N ILE A 153 -36.38 -49.71 -34.52
CA ILE A 153 -37.18 -49.49 -35.73
C ILE A 153 -36.78 -50.47 -36.82
N GLN A 154 -35.48 -50.65 -37.07
CA GLN A 154 -34.97 -51.63 -38.04
C GLN A 154 -35.42 -53.06 -37.71
N GLU A 155 -35.33 -53.47 -36.45
CA GLU A 155 -35.64 -54.83 -36.03
C GLU A 155 -37.15 -55.13 -36.07
N ASN A 156 -38.00 -54.16 -35.75
CA ASN A 156 -39.44 -54.39 -35.57
C ASN A 156 -40.30 -53.95 -36.76
N PHE A 157 -39.92 -52.90 -37.50
CA PHE A 157 -40.76 -52.34 -38.56
C PHE A 157 -40.34 -52.75 -39.97
N TYR A 158 -39.06 -53.05 -40.20
CA TYR A 158 -38.60 -53.55 -41.51
C TYR A 158 -38.77 -55.07 -41.69
N ARG A 159 -39.30 -55.78 -40.68
CA ARG A 159 -39.71 -57.20 -40.80
C ARG A 159 -41.15 -57.39 -41.27
N LEU A 160 -41.93 -56.32 -41.43
CA LEU A 160 -43.35 -56.35 -41.77
C LEU A 160 -43.65 -56.00 -43.25
N THR A 161 -42.63 -55.75 -44.06
CA THR A 161 -42.68 -55.60 -45.53
C THR A 161 -41.74 -56.59 -46.17
#